data_AF-A0AA39XA52-F1
#
_entry.id   AF-A0AA39XA52-F1
#
_cell.length_a   1.000
_cell.length_b   1.000
_cell.length_c   1.000
_cell.angle_alpha   90.00
_cell.angle_beta   90.00
_cell.angle_gamma   90.00
#
_symmetry.space_group_name_H-M   'P 1'
#
loop_
_entity.id
_entity.type
_entity.pdbx_description
1 polymer ?
#
loop_
_entity_poly.entity_id
_entity_poly.type
_entity_poly.pdbx_seq_one_letter_code
_entity_poly.pdbx_strand_id
1 'polypeptide(L)'
;MAMLDDTGAGEAEAEEAPPVTKAKRQRQRKANPTVSGENMTELAPRVPRPRSPTPPPPPAPVQGQESEGEGEGGDNRNQFRNRSHQQRRPGYFDKELSAAEKLKQQTEERAQEMARREEEKNRRIAEREKYRKAMAKARTPGRDGKRKVGREGNLLLDKVKRIMGESK
;
A
#
# COMPACT_ATOMS: atom_id res chain seq x y z
N MET A 1 51.70 -0.69 1.22
CA MET A 1 50.54 -0.34 0.37
C MET A 1 50.03 -1.63 -0.22
N ALA A 2 49.16 -2.32 0.54
CA ALA A 2 48.62 -3.62 0.15
C ALA A 2 47.19 -3.39 -0.36
N MET A 3 46.99 -3.64 -1.66
CA MET A 3 45.69 -3.92 -2.24
C MET A 3 45.42 -5.41 -2.03
N LEU A 4 44.28 -5.74 -1.43
CA LEU A 4 43.68 -7.07 -1.47
C LEU A 4 42.20 -6.86 -1.80
N ASP A 5 41.85 -7.32 -2.99
CA ASP A 5 40.52 -7.42 -3.54
C ASP A 5 39.68 -8.40 -2.71
N ASP A 6 38.46 -8.00 -2.35
CA ASP A 6 37.46 -8.88 -1.75
C ASP A 6 36.26 -8.97 -2.69
N THR A 7 36.36 -9.89 -3.65
CA THR A 7 35.29 -10.28 -4.56
C THR A 7 34.77 -11.67 -4.19
N GLY A 8 33.60 -11.68 -3.55
CA GLY A 8 32.45 -12.53 -3.87
C GLY A 8 32.60 -14.06 -3.97
N ALA A 9 32.00 -14.75 -3.01
CA ALA A 9 31.16 -15.96 -3.15
C ALA A 9 30.56 -16.22 -1.76
N GLY A 10 29.26 -16.35 -1.53
CA GLY A 10 28.33 -17.21 -2.26
C GLY A 10 28.17 -18.52 -1.48
N GLU A 11 27.07 -18.62 -0.74
CA GLU A 11 26.34 -19.85 -0.39
C GLU A 11 26.95 -20.85 0.62
N ALA A 12 26.36 -20.88 1.83
CA ALA A 12 25.86 -22.09 2.48
C ALA A 12 25.09 -21.70 3.77
N GLU A 13 23.79 -21.42 3.61
CA GLU A 13 22.87 -21.48 4.75
C GLU A 13 22.76 -22.95 5.21
N ALA A 14 23.43 -23.29 6.30
CA ALA A 14 23.16 -24.50 7.04
C ALA A 14 21.91 -24.25 7.90
N GLU A 15 20.82 -24.92 7.53
CA GLU A 15 19.59 -25.06 8.28
C GLU A 15 19.87 -25.81 9.60
N GLU A 16 19.91 -25.10 10.74
CA GLU A 16 19.84 -25.71 12.07
C GLU A 16 18.54 -25.23 12.76
N ALA A 17 17.54 -26.11 12.77
CA ALA A 17 16.24 -25.88 13.38
C ALA A 17 16.32 -25.79 14.92
N PRO A 18 15.67 -24.81 15.58
CA PRO A 18 15.61 -24.80 17.05
C PRO A 18 14.62 -25.86 17.59
N PRO A 19 14.95 -26.51 18.72
CA PRO A 19 14.13 -27.60 19.28
C PRO A 19 12.76 -27.11 19.77
N VAL A 20 11.71 -27.82 19.32
CA VAL A 20 10.31 -27.63 19.71
C VAL A 20 10.13 -28.00 21.19
N THR A 21 10.16 -27.01 22.07
CA THR A 21 9.77 -27.18 23.47
C THR A 21 8.24 -27.13 23.59
N LYS A 22 7.65 -28.22 24.09
CA LYS A 22 6.23 -28.34 24.41
C LYS A 22 5.87 -27.47 25.64
N ALA A 23 5.65 -26.18 25.42
CA ALA A 23 5.10 -25.29 26.45
C ALA A 23 3.56 -25.34 26.44
N LYS A 24 3.02 -25.94 27.50
CA LYS A 24 1.60 -26.07 27.83
C LYS A 24 0.93 -24.70 28.02
N ARG A 25 0.42 -24.09 26.95
CA ARG A 25 -0.47 -22.91 27.04
C ARG A 25 -1.86 -23.34 27.50
N GLN A 26 -2.03 -23.34 28.82
CA GLN A 26 -3.33 -23.40 29.48
C GLN A 26 -4.11 -22.10 29.18
N ARG A 27 -4.85 -22.07 28.07
CA ARG A 27 -5.81 -21.00 27.79
C ARG A 27 -7.04 -21.21 28.68
N GLN A 28 -7.12 -20.47 29.78
CA GLN A 28 -8.38 -20.29 30.50
C GLN A 28 -9.40 -19.63 29.56
N ARG A 29 -10.31 -20.43 28.98
CA ARG A 29 -11.51 -19.91 28.34
C ARG A 29 -12.52 -19.66 29.44
N LYS A 30 -12.71 -18.39 29.81
CA LYS A 30 -13.89 -17.99 30.59
C LYS A 30 -15.12 -18.25 29.71
N ALA A 31 -16.03 -19.06 30.24
CA ALA A 31 -17.29 -19.38 29.62
C ALA A 31 -18.17 -18.12 29.53
N ASN A 32 -18.68 -17.83 28.33
CA ASN A 32 -19.84 -16.96 28.17
C ASN A 32 -21.07 -17.88 28.21
N PRO A 33 -22.07 -17.64 29.07
CA PRO A 33 -23.28 -18.45 29.08
C PRO A 33 -24.10 -18.14 27.82
N THR A 34 -24.34 -19.18 27.02
CA THR A 34 -25.28 -19.20 25.90
C THR A 34 -26.68 -18.89 26.44
N VAL A 35 -27.20 -17.70 26.13
CA VAL A 35 -28.64 -17.45 26.21
C VAL A 35 -29.27 -18.20 25.04
N SER A 36 -29.99 -19.26 25.39
CA SER A 36 -30.97 -19.93 24.56
C SER A 36 -32.05 -18.92 24.16
N GLY A 37 -31.95 -18.44 22.93
CA GLY A 37 -32.97 -17.68 22.23
C GLY A 37 -33.19 -18.33 20.88
N GLU A 38 -33.97 -19.41 20.88
CA GLU A 38 -34.71 -19.83 19.70
C GLU A 38 -35.55 -18.63 19.27
N ASN A 39 -35.29 -18.07 18.08
CA ASN A 39 -36.28 -17.33 17.28
C ASN A 39 -35.72 -17.02 15.89
N MET A 40 -36.30 -17.72 14.92
CA MET A 40 -36.52 -17.34 13.52
C MET A 40 -35.31 -16.86 12.70
N THR A 41 -34.69 -17.82 12.02
CA THR A 41 -33.99 -17.59 10.75
C THR A 41 -35.03 -17.20 9.69
N GLU A 42 -35.35 -15.91 9.61
CA GLU A 42 -36.16 -15.36 8.53
C GLU A 42 -35.36 -15.49 7.21
N LEU A 43 -35.88 -16.29 6.28
CA LEU A 43 -35.34 -16.42 4.94
C LEU A 43 -35.42 -15.05 4.24
N ALA A 44 -34.31 -14.33 4.19
CA ALA A 44 -34.17 -13.23 3.25
C ALA A 44 -34.38 -13.77 1.81
N PRO A 45 -35.15 -13.08 0.94
CA PRO A 45 -35.30 -13.54 -0.44
C PRO A 45 -33.92 -13.52 -1.11
N ARG A 46 -33.51 -14.67 -1.67
CA ARG A 46 -32.34 -14.75 -2.54
C ARG A 46 -32.60 -13.88 -3.77
N VAL A 47 -32.09 -12.66 -3.74
CA VAL A 47 -32.03 -11.81 -4.94
C VAL A 47 -31.16 -12.53 -5.97
N PRO A 48 -31.67 -12.85 -7.17
CA PRO A 48 -30.84 -13.44 -8.22
C PRO A 48 -29.75 -12.44 -8.61
N ARG A 49 -28.49 -12.87 -8.56
CA ARG A 49 -27.36 -12.06 -9.04
C ARG A 49 -27.58 -11.77 -10.54
N PRO A 50 -27.42 -10.52 -11.00
CA PRO A 50 -27.47 -10.22 -12.42
C PRO A 50 -26.35 -10.99 -13.13
N ARG A 51 -26.69 -11.67 -14.23
CA ARG A 51 -25.71 -12.37 -15.07
C ARG A 51 -24.80 -11.31 -15.67
N SER A 52 -23.48 -11.45 -15.49
CA SER A 52 -22.50 -10.61 -16.16
C SER A 52 -22.65 -10.72 -17.68
N PRO A 53 -22.62 -9.60 -18.44
CA PRO A 53 -22.67 -9.67 -19.89
C PRO A 53 -21.44 -10.43 -20.41
N THR A 54 -21.66 -11.42 -21.26
CA THR A 54 -20.59 -12.12 -21.97
C THR A 54 -19.83 -11.13 -22.85
N PRO A 55 -18.47 -11.12 -22.83
CA PRO A 55 -17.70 -10.22 -23.68
C PRO A 55 -17.92 -10.56 -25.17
N PRO A 56 -17.90 -9.54 -26.06
CA PRO A 56 -18.02 -9.77 -27.50
C PRO A 56 -16.80 -10.55 -28.03
N PRO A 57 -16.95 -11.30 -29.14
CA PRO A 57 -15.83 -11.96 -29.79
C PRO A 57 -14.81 -10.94 -30.30
N PRO A 58 -13.51 -11.28 -30.31
CA PRO A 58 -12.47 -10.39 -30.83
C PRO A 58 -12.68 -10.12 -32.33
N PRO A 59 -12.37 -8.90 -32.82
CA PRO A 59 -12.47 -8.58 -34.23
C PRO A 59 -11.49 -9.41 -35.07
N ALA A 60 -11.93 -9.81 -36.27
CA ALA A 60 -11.09 -10.52 -37.23
C ALA A 60 -9.87 -9.68 -37.66
N PRO A 61 -8.71 -10.31 -37.96
CA PRO A 61 -7.53 -9.58 -38.40
C PRO A 61 -7.80 -8.90 -39.75
N VAL A 62 -7.79 -7.57 -39.75
CA VAL A 62 -7.78 -6.75 -40.96
C VAL A 62 -6.44 -6.97 -41.65
N GLN A 63 -6.45 -7.61 -42.82
CA GLN A 63 -5.29 -7.67 -43.71
C GLN A 63 -4.95 -6.24 -44.13
N GLY A 64 -3.82 -5.73 -43.63
CA GLY A 64 -3.32 -4.41 -43.94
C GLY A 64 -2.97 -4.31 -45.42
N GLN A 65 -3.56 -3.34 -46.09
CA GLN A 65 -3.18 -2.91 -47.43
C GLN A 65 -1.76 -2.35 -47.38
N GLU A 66 -0.92 -2.90 -48.23
CA GLU A 66 0.42 -2.45 -48.52
C GLU A 66 0.29 -1.08 -49.23
N SER A 67 0.85 -0.04 -48.64
CA SER A 67 0.93 1.28 -49.28
C SER A 67 2.27 1.37 -50.01
N GLU A 68 2.21 1.11 -51.32
CA GLU A 68 3.27 1.51 -52.25
C GLU A 68 3.28 3.03 -52.35
N GLY A 69 4.34 3.65 -51.83
CA GLY A 69 4.60 5.07 -52.00
C GLY A 69 5.63 5.28 -53.10
N GLU A 70 5.16 5.50 -54.33
CA GLU A 70 5.97 6.10 -55.39
C GLU A 70 6.22 7.58 -55.05
N GLY A 71 7.47 8.03 -55.21
CA GLY A 71 7.87 9.41 -54.98
C GLY A 71 9.05 9.77 -55.88
N GLU A 72 8.73 10.41 -57.00
CA GLU A 72 9.65 10.93 -58.01
C GLU A 72 10.66 11.95 -57.45
N GLY A 73 11.82 12.01 -58.10
CA GLY A 73 12.94 12.87 -57.72
C GLY A 73 12.70 14.36 -57.98
N GLY A 74 13.25 15.20 -57.10
CA GLY A 74 13.33 16.65 -57.26
C GLY A 74 14.41 17.27 -56.39
N ASP A 75 15.25 18.08 -57.02
CA ASP A 75 16.40 18.86 -56.54
C ASP A 75 16.35 19.34 -55.08
N ASN A 76 17.32 18.91 -54.24
CA ASN A 76 17.40 19.36 -52.84
C ASN A 76 18.83 19.42 -52.28
N ARG A 77 19.67 20.33 -52.79
CA ARG A 77 21.01 20.59 -52.19
C ARG A 77 21.00 21.41 -50.91
N ASN A 78 19.87 22.01 -50.51
CA ASN A 78 19.74 22.84 -49.30
C ASN A 78 18.83 22.26 -48.18
N GLN A 79 18.37 21.00 -48.28
CA GLN A 79 17.53 20.37 -47.25
C GLN A 79 18.30 19.62 -46.15
N PHE A 80 19.63 19.46 -46.28
CA PHE A 80 20.40 18.61 -45.38
C PHE A 80 20.67 19.17 -43.99
N ARG A 81 20.43 20.48 -43.75
CA ARG A 81 20.59 21.09 -42.42
C ARG A 81 19.40 20.86 -41.48
N ASN A 82 18.26 20.42 -42.03
CA ASN A 82 17.03 20.11 -41.29
C ASN A 82 16.67 18.61 -41.34
N ARG A 83 17.63 17.70 -41.46
CA ARG A 83 17.46 16.29 -41.04
C ARG A 83 17.50 16.18 -39.51
N SER A 84 16.70 17.03 -38.88
CA SER A 84 16.42 17.04 -37.46
C SER A 84 15.92 15.66 -37.05
N HIS A 85 16.78 14.92 -36.35
CA HIS A 85 16.41 13.86 -35.41
C HIS A 85 15.25 12.97 -35.85
N GLN A 86 15.39 12.28 -37.00
CA GLN A 86 14.55 11.11 -37.26
C GLN A 86 14.74 10.16 -36.09
N GLN A 87 13.71 10.08 -35.23
CA GLN A 87 13.73 9.28 -34.02
C GLN A 87 14.07 7.85 -34.42
N ARG A 88 15.21 7.37 -33.91
CA ARG A 88 15.64 6.00 -34.16
C ARG A 88 14.55 5.07 -33.65
N ARG A 89 14.23 4.04 -34.45
CA ARG A 89 13.32 2.98 -34.00
C ARG A 89 13.93 2.37 -32.73
N PRO A 90 13.15 2.18 -31.65
CA PRO A 90 13.65 1.54 -30.44
C PRO A 90 14.27 0.18 -30.79
N GLY A 91 15.47 -0.08 -30.29
CA GLY A 91 16.11 -1.39 -30.34
C GLY A 91 15.29 -2.45 -29.59
N TYR A 92 15.67 -3.71 -29.77
CA TYR A 92 14.95 -4.86 -29.20
C TYR A 92 14.75 -4.73 -27.67
N PHE A 93 15.80 -4.32 -26.94
CA PHE A 93 15.78 -4.17 -25.48
C PHE A 93 15.29 -2.80 -24.99
N ASP A 94 15.23 -1.78 -25.85
CA ASP A 94 14.80 -0.43 -25.45
C ASP A 94 13.32 -0.42 -25.03
N LYS A 95 12.52 -1.32 -25.58
CA LYS A 95 11.12 -1.53 -25.18
C LYS A 95 11.02 -2.12 -23.76
N GLU A 96 11.93 -3.03 -23.41
CA GLU A 96 11.95 -3.66 -22.09
C GLU A 96 12.47 -2.68 -21.02
N LEU A 97 13.51 -1.90 -21.35
CA LEU A 97 14.03 -0.85 -20.47
C LEU A 97 12.96 0.22 -20.21
N SER A 98 12.29 0.72 -21.24
CA SER A 98 11.21 1.69 -21.08
C SER A 98 9.98 1.13 -20.34
N ALA A 99 9.68 -0.16 -20.49
CA ALA A 99 8.64 -0.82 -19.70
C ALA A 99 9.04 -0.94 -18.22
N ALA A 100 10.29 -1.28 -17.93
CA ALA A 100 10.82 -1.35 -16.58
C ALA A 100 10.84 0.03 -15.89
N GLU A 101 11.21 1.08 -16.61
CA GLU A 101 11.16 2.46 -16.11
C GLU A 101 9.73 2.90 -15.79
N LYS A 102 8.77 2.61 -16.68
CA LYS A 102 7.35 2.90 -16.43
C LYS A 102 6.81 2.16 -15.22
N LEU A 103 7.21 0.90 -15.03
CA LEU A 103 6.82 0.12 -13.86
C LEU A 103 7.39 0.74 -12.57
N LYS A 104 8.68 1.12 -12.58
CA LYS A 104 9.31 1.81 -11.45
C LYS A 104 8.58 3.10 -11.10
N GLN A 105 8.31 3.95 -12.09
CA GLN A 105 7.56 5.20 -11.91
C GLN A 105 6.17 4.95 -11.30
N GLN A 106 5.41 3.99 -11.82
CA GLN A 106 4.10 3.64 -11.28
C GLN A 106 4.17 3.10 -9.84
N THR A 107 5.20 2.31 -9.51
CA THR A 107 5.40 1.81 -8.14
C THR A 107 5.78 2.93 -7.18
N GLU A 108 6.60 3.88 -7.62
CA GLU A 108 7.01 5.04 -6.83
C GLU A 108 5.83 5.98 -6.58
N GLU A 109 5.01 6.26 -7.60
CA GLU A 109 3.78 7.04 -7.45
C GLU A 109 2.82 6.40 -6.45
N ARG A 110 2.61 5.08 -6.55
CA ARG A 110 1.77 4.34 -5.61
C ARG A 110 2.36 4.33 -4.19
N ALA A 111 3.68 4.20 -4.06
CA ALA A 111 4.36 4.25 -2.77
C ALA A 111 4.22 5.65 -2.12
N GLN A 112 4.36 6.72 -2.90
CA GLN A 112 4.17 8.09 -2.42
C GLN A 112 2.73 8.35 -1.95
N GLU A 113 1.73 7.85 -2.67
CA GLU A 113 0.34 7.97 -2.24
C GLU A 113 0.08 7.21 -0.94
N MET A 114 0.62 5.99 -0.81
CA MET A 114 0.50 5.22 0.43
C MET A 114 1.23 5.90 1.59
N ALA A 115 2.42 6.45 1.37
CA ALA A 115 3.18 7.17 2.39
C ALA A 115 2.39 8.36 2.96
N ARG A 116 1.75 9.16 2.11
CA ARG A 116 0.90 10.28 2.55
C ARG A 116 -0.26 9.81 3.44
N ARG A 117 -0.95 8.73 3.04
CA ARG A 117 -2.04 8.14 3.82
C ARG A 117 -1.56 7.56 5.15
N GLU A 118 -0.36 6.97 5.17
CA GLU A 118 0.26 6.43 6.39
C GLU A 118 0.69 7.54 7.34
N GLU A 119 1.24 8.65 6.86
CA GLU A 119 1.59 9.79 7.69
C GLU A 119 0.37 10.35 8.44
N GLU A 120 -0.77 10.53 7.75
CA GLU A 120 -2.00 11.01 8.39
C GLU A 120 -2.51 10.03 9.46
N LYS A 121 -2.50 8.72 9.15
CA LYS A 121 -2.85 7.68 10.12
C LYS A 121 -1.90 7.69 11.31
N ASN A 122 -0.59 7.79 11.07
CA ASN A 122 0.44 7.79 12.08
C ASN A 122 0.33 9.03 12.99
N ARG A 123 0.00 10.20 12.45
CA ARG A 123 -0.30 11.40 13.23
C ARG A 123 -1.49 11.17 14.17
N ARG A 124 -2.61 10.65 13.65
CA ARG A 124 -3.81 10.33 14.45
C ARG A 124 -3.52 9.28 15.54
N ILE A 125 -2.77 8.23 15.21
CA ILE A 125 -2.38 7.19 16.16
C ILE A 125 -1.45 7.77 17.23
N ALA A 126 -0.43 8.56 16.85
CA ALA A 126 0.49 9.17 17.78
C ALA A 126 -0.20 10.11 18.77
N GLU A 127 -1.17 10.91 18.31
CA GLU A 127 -1.99 11.76 19.18
C GLU A 127 -2.83 10.94 20.15
N ARG A 128 -3.48 9.87 19.66
CA ARG A 128 -4.24 8.96 20.49
C ARG A 128 -3.37 8.27 21.53
N GLU A 129 -2.16 7.86 21.17
CA GLU A 129 -1.21 7.24 22.10
C GLU A 129 -0.69 8.22 23.14
N LYS A 130 -0.33 9.44 22.73
CA LYS A 130 0.06 10.53 23.65
C LYS A 130 -1.06 10.78 24.67
N TYR A 131 -2.30 10.89 24.18
CA TYR A 131 -3.48 11.07 25.04
C TYR A 131 -3.70 9.87 25.98
N ARG A 132 -3.60 8.63 25.46
CA ARG A 132 -3.73 7.41 26.26
C ARG A 132 -2.67 7.33 27.36
N LYS A 133 -1.42 7.67 27.04
CA LYS A 133 -0.30 7.71 28.01
C LYS A 133 -0.53 8.80 29.07
N ALA A 134 -0.94 9.99 28.66
CA ALA A 134 -1.26 11.08 29.59
C ALA A 134 -2.42 10.70 30.53
N MET A 135 -3.47 10.09 29.98
CA MET A 135 -4.60 9.58 30.77
C MET A 135 -4.21 8.48 31.74
N ALA A 136 -3.41 7.50 31.31
CA ALA A 136 -2.91 6.47 32.20
C ALA A 136 -2.10 7.07 33.37
N LYS A 137 -1.28 8.09 33.09
CA LYS A 137 -0.52 8.82 34.12
C LYS A 137 -1.42 9.61 35.06
N ALA A 138 -2.45 10.28 34.55
CA ALA A 138 -3.43 11.00 35.37
C ALA A 138 -4.24 10.05 36.26
N ARG A 139 -4.56 8.86 35.73
CA ARG A 139 -5.32 7.80 36.42
C ARG A 139 -4.51 7.04 37.47
N THR A 140 -3.19 7.23 37.49
CA THR A 140 -2.28 6.62 38.48
C THR A 140 -2.56 7.26 39.85
N PRO A 141 -2.93 6.46 40.87
CA PRO A 141 -3.25 6.98 42.19
C PRO A 141 -2.03 7.62 42.87
N GLY A 142 -2.28 8.58 43.77
CA GLY A 142 -1.23 9.20 44.58
C GLY A 142 -0.76 8.31 45.74
N ARG A 143 0.08 8.86 46.61
CA ARG A 143 0.57 8.18 47.83
C ARG A 143 -0.58 7.66 48.71
N ASP A 144 -1.69 8.39 48.76
CA ASP A 144 -2.89 8.04 49.53
C ASP A 144 -3.78 6.98 48.85
N GLY A 145 -3.36 6.43 47.71
CA GLY A 145 -4.13 5.44 46.93
C GLY A 145 -5.34 6.02 46.17
N LYS A 146 -5.70 7.28 46.42
CA LYS A 146 -6.82 7.97 45.78
C LYS A 146 -6.41 8.56 44.42
N ARG A 147 -7.33 8.52 43.46
CA ARG A 147 -7.18 9.19 42.16
C ARG A 147 -7.38 10.69 42.29
N LYS A 148 -6.59 11.46 41.53
CA LYS A 148 -6.71 12.91 41.47
C LYS A 148 -7.54 13.31 40.24
N VAL A 149 -8.85 13.46 40.42
CA VAL A 149 -9.81 13.81 39.36
C VAL A 149 -9.39 15.05 38.56
N GLY A 150 -8.80 16.05 39.21
CA GLY A 150 -8.32 17.26 38.53
C GLY A 150 -7.24 17.02 37.46
N ARG A 151 -6.46 15.94 37.57
CA ARG A 151 -5.47 15.57 36.54
C ARG A 151 -6.13 14.99 35.28
N GLU A 152 -7.21 14.24 35.47
CA GLU A 152 -7.98 13.65 34.36
C GLU A 152 -8.87 14.71 33.70
N GLY A 153 -9.49 15.58 34.51
CA GLY A 153 -10.34 16.67 34.04
C GLY A 153 -9.65 17.59 33.05
N ASN A 154 -8.44 18.08 33.37
CA ASN A 154 -7.69 18.98 32.49
C ASN A 154 -7.40 18.35 31.11
N LEU A 155 -7.01 17.07 31.08
CA LEU A 155 -6.76 16.35 29.82
C LEU A 155 -8.04 16.17 28.99
N LEU A 156 -9.18 15.90 29.64
CA LEU A 156 -10.48 15.81 28.95
C LEU A 156 -10.87 17.15 28.36
N LEU A 157 -10.69 18.24 29.10
CA LEU A 157 -10.99 19.60 28.65
C LEU A 157 -10.14 19.97 27.43
N ASP A 158 -8.84 19.66 27.45
CA ASP A 158 -7.95 19.88 26.30
C ASP A 158 -8.42 19.10 25.06
N LYS A 159 -8.90 17.86 25.25
CA LYS A 159 -9.45 17.05 24.16
C LYS A 159 -10.75 17.66 23.59
N VAL A 160 -11.66 18.10 24.46
CA VAL A 160 -12.90 18.76 24.04
C VAL A 160 -12.58 20.06 23.29
N LYS A 161 -11.63 20.84 23.78
CA LYS A 161 -11.19 22.08 23.11
C LYS A 161 -10.65 21.82 21.70
N ARG A 162 -9.90 20.74 21.48
CA ARG A 162 -9.44 20.35 20.13
C ARG A 162 -10.61 19.98 19.22
N ILE A 163 -11.50 19.10 19.68
CA ILE A 163 -12.67 18.69 18.90
C ILE A 163 -13.54 19.91 18.52
N MET A 164 -13.77 20.82 19.47
CA MET A 164 -14.56 22.04 19.22
C MET A 164 -13.83 23.07 18.33
N GLY A 165 -12.49 23.12 18.39
CA GLY A 165 -11.68 23.99 17.54
C GLY A 165 -11.49 23.46 16.11
N GLU A 166 -11.58 22.14 15.91
CA GLU A 166 -11.57 21.48 14.61
C GLU A 166 -12.95 21.57 13.91
N SER A 167 -14.03 21.78 14.67
CA SER A 167 -15.41 21.85 14.16
C SER A 167 -15.90 23.25 13.79
N LYS A 168 -14.99 24.24 13.68
CA LYS A 168 -15.31 25.64 13.37
C LYS A 168 -14.44 26.14 12.22
#